data_AF-A0AA39JT69-F1
#
_entry.id   AF-A0AA39JT69-F1
#
_cell.length_a   1.000
_cell.length_b   1.000
_cell.length_c   1.000
_cell.angle_alpha   90.00
_cell.angle_beta   90.00
_cell.angle_gamma   90.00
#
_symmetry.space_group_name_H-M   'P 1'
#
loop_
_entity.id
_entity.type
_entity.pdbx_description
1 polymer ?
#
loop_
_entity_poly.entity_id
_entity_poly.type
_entity_poly.pdbx_seq_one_letter_code
_entity_poly.pdbx_strand_id
1 'polypeptide(L)'
;MSSTKIVAPKCHDQINLGGWVYNAPRKFLRKIMHGLDPDPLLTMHPPAATEDGQRVEITGTRYLGSYSWLKARKPIILVPGAPRIWTHRQTPFTLPPDFGYQACDFNAHRLPPYPLLPIFIAIDTFDWASADVVADSGQRRDFRMDLQLAGSKTVLCTRWEPKVLMNANPGGYGRNFERMHTRPAPGCENTTSHHRVITYDLAGMKMVVRAEVDACLPDLDGKAAYAQEIPQSALVELTTKHESRDSRWSHKHMQMCISQTPNLIYGIHRNGVFNKVVKKGNPVDVHGHMEFKLRLLRRALENIQQLVVASGLRGRLTLIYEDKVLKVYQRNLENSLLPEEYLEMFQPKTSIFVDLLDSSQALSQVEATT
;
A
#
# COMPACT_ATOMS: atom_id res chain seq x y z
N MET A 1 17.06 -11.27 -46.14
CA MET A 1 16.81 -11.62 -44.72
C MET A 1 16.20 -10.40 -44.05
N SER A 2 14.88 -10.39 -43.89
CA SER A 2 14.14 -9.26 -43.33
C SER A 2 14.34 -9.22 -41.82
N SER A 3 14.89 -8.11 -41.33
CA SER A 3 15.02 -7.78 -39.91
C SER A 3 13.64 -7.43 -39.37
N THR A 4 13.00 -8.39 -38.71
CA THR A 4 11.78 -8.13 -37.93
C THR A 4 12.17 -7.29 -36.73
N LYS A 5 11.95 -5.97 -36.81
CA LYS A 5 11.95 -5.11 -35.62
C LYS A 5 10.87 -5.64 -34.67
N ILE A 6 11.30 -6.28 -33.59
CA ILE A 6 10.42 -6.59 -32.46
C ILE A 6 10.04 -5.24 -31.85
N VAL A 7 8.87 -4.73 -32.21
CA VAL A 7 8.23 -3.63 -31.49
C VAL A 7 7.85 -4.21 -30.14
N ALA A 8 8.52 -3.76 -29.07
CA ALA A 8 8.18 -4.15 -27.71
C ALA A 8 6.71 -3.79 -27.43
N PRO A 9 5.91 -4.69 -26.84
CA PRO A 9 4.53 -4.37 -26.52
C PRO A 9 4.53 -3.23 -25.48
N LYS A 10 3.94 -2.08 -25.83
CA LYS A 10 3.54 -1.09 -24.84
C LYS A 10 2.40 -1.70 -24.03
N CYS A 11 2.74 -2.35 -22.92
CA CYS A 11 1.79 -2.98 -21.99
C CYS A 11 1.47 -2.07 -20.79
N HIS A 12 2.01 -0.85 -20.76
CA HIS A 12 1.88 0.07 -19.64
C HIS A 12 1.27 1.39 -20.11
N ASP A 13 0.19 1.80 -19.46
CA ASP A 13 -0.43 3.11 -19.66
C ASP A 13 0.18 4.14 -18.71
N GLN A 14 0.57 5.29 -19.28
CA GLN A 14 1.02 6.44 -18.51
C GLN A 14 -0.20 7.30 -18.18
N ILE A 15 -0.55 7.37 -16.89
CA ILE A 15 -1.70 8.15 -16.44
C ILE A 15 -1.19 9.38 -15.70
N ASN A 16 -1.49 10.56 -16.24
CA ASN A 16 -1.14 11.85 -15.63
C ASN A 16 -2.27 12.28 -14.67
N LEU A 17 -1.93 12.45 -13.39
CA LEU A 17 -2.88 12.75 -12.32
C LEU A 17 -3.07 14.26 -12.08
N GLY A 18 -2.77 15.09 -13.09
CA GLY A 18 -3.14 16.50 -13.14
C GLY A 18 -1.98 17.51 -13.06
N GLY A 19 -2.34 18.76 -12.80
CA GLY A 19 -1.44 19.93 -12.82
C GLY A 19 -0.62 20.16 -11.56
N TRP A 20 -0.72 19.28 -10.56
CA TRP A 20 0.06 19.38 -9.32
C TRP A 20 1.55 19.27 -9.64
N VAL A 21 2.25 20.41 -9.69
CA VAL A 21 3.70 20.45 -9.76
C VAL A 21 4.21 20.51 -8.34
N TYR A 22 4.91 19.47 -7.92
CA TYR A 22 5.50 19.43 -6.58
C TYR A 22 6.46 20.61 -6.39
N ASN A 23 6.07 21.54 -5.52
CA ASN A 23 6.87 22.67 -5.05
C ASN A 23 6.97 22.62 -3.52
N ALA A 24 7.47 21.52 -2.93
CA ALA A 24 7.59 21.53 -1.48
C ALA A 24 8.73 22.47 -1.03
N PRO A 25 8.48 23.34 -0.04
CA PRO A 25 9.56 23.96 0.70
C PRO A 25 10.33 22.87 1.44
N ARG A 26 11.63 22.76 1.17
CA ARG A 26 12.53 21.69 1.65
C ARG A 26 12.69 21.61 3.19
N LYS A 27 12.05 22.49 3.98
CA LYS A 27 12.40 22.77 5.38
C LYS A 27 11.28 22.68 6.43
N PHE A 28 10.00 22.55 6.07
CA PHE A 28 8.94 22.56 7.10
C PHE A 28 8.59 21.15 7.60
N LEU A 29 8.89 20.89 8.88
CA LEU A 29 8.34 19.77 9.63
C LEU A 29 6.88 20.09 9.98
N ARG A 30 5.95 19.26 9.55
CA ARG A 30 4.56 19.37 10.01
C ARG A 30 4.49 18.83 11.44
N LYS A 31 3.83 19.57 12.34
CA LYS A 31 3.57 19.10 13.71
C LYS A 31 2.55 17.96 13.68
N ILE A 32 2.72 16.94 14.51
CA ILE A 32 1.84 15.75 14.53
C ILE A 32 0.36 16.10 14.80
N MET A 33 0.11 17.17 15.57
CA MET A 33 -1.24 17.68 15.88
C MET A 33 -1.81 18.63 14.82
N HIS A 34 -1.11 18.89 13.71
CA HIS A 34 -1.57 19.85 12.71
C HIS A 34 -2.91 19.40 12.08
N GLY A 35 -3.89 20.29 12.11
CA GLY A 35 -5.22 20.06 11.54
C GLY A 35 -6.13 19.17 12.39
N LEU A 36 -5.81 19.00 13.67
CA LEU A 36 -6.59 18.23 14.64
C LEU A 36 -7.14 19.15 15.72
N ASP A 37 -8.25 18.74 16.31
CA ASP A 37 -8.72 19.33 17.55
C ASP A 37 -7.73 18.99 18.69
N PRO A 38 -7.57 19.89 19.68
CA PRO A 38 -6.55 19.74 20.71
C PRO A 38 -6.83 18.56 21.65
N ASP A 39 -8.11 18.27 21.89
CA ASP A 39 -8.54 17.22 22.81
C ASP A 39 -8.83 15.92 22.05
N PRO A 40 -8.34 14.76 22.54
CA PRO A 40 -8.70 13.47 21.95
C PRO A 40 -10.17 13.18 22.20
N LEU A 41 -10.87 12.65 21.19
CA LEU A 41 -12.22 12.14 21.33
C LEU A 41 -12.25 10.92 22.27
N LEU A 42 -11.23 10.07 22.16
CA LEU A 42 -11.05 8.91 23.04
C LEU A 42 -9.61 8.40 23.01
N THR A 43 -9.26 7.65 24.06
CA THR A 43 -8.04 6.84 24.11
C THR A 43 -8.42 5.37 23.89
N MET A 44 -7.85 4.74 22.87
CA MET A 44 -8.02 3.33 22.59
C MET A 44 -7.01 2.53 23.41
N HIS A 45 -7.52 1.58 24.19
CA HIS A 45 -6.69 0.60 24.87
C HIS A 45 -6.48 -0.62 23.97
N PRO A 46 -5.33 -1.31 24.08
CA PRO A 46 -5.15 -2.59 23.41
C PRO A 46 -6.35 -3.51 23.75
N PRO A 47 -6.97 -4.15 22.75
CA PRO A 47 -8.06 -5.08 23.00
C PRO A 47 -7.63 -6.12 24.04
N ALA A 48 -8.52 -6.46 24.99
CA ALA A 48 -8.26 -7.53 25.93
C ALA A 48 -7.89 -8.81 25.15
N ALA A 49 -6.86 -9.52 25.59
CA ALA A 49 -6.46 -10.79 25.01
C ALA A 49 -7.48 -11.87 25.39
N THR A 50 -8.68 -11.85 24.79
CA THR A 50 -9.59 -12.99 24.91
C THR A 50 -9.13 -14.10 23.99
N GLU A 51 -8.88 -15.27 24.58
CA GLU A 51 -8.74 -16.56 23.91
C GLU A 51 -10.14 -17.07 23.55
N ASP A 52 -10.78 -16.50 22.53
CA ASP A 52 -12.03 -17.07 22.01
C ASP A 52 -11.79 -18.39 21.23
N GLY A 53 -10.53 -18.85 21.17
CA GLY A 53 -10.12 -20.04 20.44
C GLY A 53 -10.13 -19.90 18.92
N GLN A 54 -10.65 -18.79 18.36
CA GLN A 54 -10.61 -18.57 16.92
C GLN A 54 -9.20 -18.20 16.47
N ARG A 55 -8.73 -19.02 15.53
CA ARG A 55 -7.50 -18.79 14.78
C ARG A 55 -7.69 -17.56 13.90
N VAL A 56 -6.80 -16.58 14.03
CA VAL A 56 -6.82 -15.37 13.18
C VAL A 56 -5.70 -15.49 12.15
N GLU A 57 -6.11 -15.66 10.89
CA GLU A 57 -5.17 -15.75 9.77
C GLU A 57 -5.63 -14.91 8.59
N ILE A 58 -4.70 -14.64 7.69
CA ILE A 58 -4.98 -14.01 6.41
C ILE A 58 -5.30 -15.13 5.41
N THR A 59 -6.44 -15.03 4.71
CA THR A 59 -6.85 -16.00 3.70
C THR A 59 -7.35 -15.32 2.43
N GLY A 60 -7.44 -16.08 1.33
CA GLY A 60 -8.04 -15.58 0.09
C GLY A 60 -7.29 -14.44 -0.58
N THR A 61 -5.96 -14.32 -0.36
CA THR A 61 -5.12 -13.29 -0.98
C THR A 61 -5.25 -13.30 -2.50
N ARG A 62 -5.61 -12.15 -3.07
CA ARG A 62 -5.78 -11.94 -4.50
C ARG A 62 -5.15 -10.62 -4.93
N TYR A 63 -4.55 -10.62 -6.11
CA TYR A 63 -4.16 -9.38 -6.77
C TYR A 63 -5.37 -8.58 -7.22
N LEU A 64 -5.27 -7.26 -7.10
CA LEU A 64 -6.23 -6.34 -7.71
C LEU A 64 -5.60 -5.48 -8.79
N GLY A 65 -4.39 -4.97 -8.56
CA GLY A 65 -3.72 -4.07 -9.48
C GLY A 65 -2.37 -3.62 -8.97
N SER A 66 -1.60 -2.94 -9.81
CA SER A 66 -0.32 -2.38 -9.42
C SER A 66 0.02 -1.16 -10.24
N TYR A 67 0.88 -0.30 -9.69
CA TYR A 67 1.35 0.87 -10.41
C TYR A 67 2.77 1.25 -9.98
N SER A 68 3.44 2.02 -10.84
CA SER A 68 4.78 2.55 -10.53
C SER A 68 4.83 4.04 -10.77
N TRP A 69 5.39 4.81 -9.84
CA TRP A 69 5.58 6.25 -10.04
C TRP A 69 6.72 6.52 -11.02
N LEU A 70 6.50 7.41 -12.00
CA LEU A 70 7.55 7.85 -12.91
C LEU A 70 8.46 8.91 -12.27
N LYS A 71 9.72 8.95 -12.73
CA LYS A 71 10.69 10.01 -12.43
C LYS A 71 10.35 11.28 -13.24
N ALA A 72 9.21 11.90 -12.91
CA ALA A 72 8.75 13.14 -13.52
C ALA A 72 8.47 14.22 -12.45
N ARG A 73 8.33 15.49 -12.85
CA ARG A 73 7.88 16.56 -11.92
C ARG A 73 6.37 16.51 -11.67
N LYS A 74 5.62 16.04 -12.66
CA LYS A 74 4.17 15.79 -12.57
C LYS A 74 3.89 14.43 -11.94
N PRO A 75 2.73 14.23 -11.29
CA PRO A 75 2.32 12.95 -10.74
C PRO A 75 1.85 12.03 -11.87
N ILE A 76 2.78 11.23 -12.39
CA ILE A 76 2.48 10.26 -13.45
C ILE A 76 2.77 8.86 -12.93
N ILE A 77 1.81 7.96 -13.09
CA ILE A 77 1.94 6.54 -12.77
C ILE A 77 1.93 5.70 -14.05
N LEU A 78 2.62 4.55 -14.01
CA LEU A 78 2.47 3.47 -14.97
C LEU A 78 1.47 2.45 -14.42
N VAL A 79 0.49 2.05 -15.23
CA VAL A 79 -0.53 1.05 -14.90
C VAL A 79 -0.62 0.00 -16.03
N PRO A 80 -0.52 -1.31 -15.74
CA PRO A 80 0.08 -1.82 -14.51
C PRO A 80 1.55 -1.37 -14.43
N GLY A 81 2.06 -1.15 -13.22
CA GLY A 81 3.50 -1.03 -12.99
C GLY A 81 4.15 -2.40 -12.73
N ALA A 82 5.47 -2.46 -12.71
CA ALA A 82 6.23 -3.63 -12.26
C ALA A 82 7.36 -3.25 -11.27
N PRO A 83 7.69 -4.13 -10.30
CA PRO A 83 8.83 -3.95 -9.42
C PRO A 83 10.14 -4.16 -10.17
N ARG A 84 11.26 -3.80 -9.53
CA ARG A 84 12.58 -4.14 -10.05
C ARG A 84 12.80 -5.65 -9.93
N ILE A 85 13.76 -6.18 -10.69
CA ILE A 85 13.95 -7.62 -10.79
C ILE A 85 15.25 -7.97 -10.13
N TRP A 86 15.19 -8.91 -9.20
CA TRP A 86 16.36 -9.45 -8.54
C TRP A 86 17.36 -10.01 -9.54
N THR A 87 18.60 -9.56 -9.44
CA THR A 87 19.76 -10.08 -10.15
C THR A 87 20.76 -10.60 -9.14
N HIS A 88 21.19 -11.85 -9.31
CA HIS A 88 22.25 -12.39 -8.47
C HIS A 88 23.60 -11.78 -8.84
N ARG A 89 24.34 -11.34 -7.82
CA ARG A 89 25.74 -10.95 -7.93
C ARG A 89 26.57 -11.63 -6.86
N GLN A 90 27.81 -11.93 -7.22
CA GLN A 90 28.74 -12.65 -6.35
C GLN A 90 29.33 -11.70 -5.30
N THR A 91 29.50 -12.22 -4.10
CA THR A 91 30.23 -11.58 -2.99
C THR A 91 31.71 -12.00 -3.01
N PRO A 92 32.64 -11.16 -2.51
CA PRO A 92 32.40 -9.87 -1.87
C PRO A 92 32.22 -8.72 -2.87
N PHE A 93 31.53 -7.67 -2.45
CA PHE A 93 31.47 -6.39 -3.16
C PHE A 93 31.36 -5.23 -2.17
N THR A 94 31.71 -4.03 -2.62
CA THR A 94 31.69 -2.82 -1.80
C THR A 94 30.70 -1.81 -2.37
N LEU A 95 29.88 -1.22 -1.50
CA LEU A 95 28.96 -0.15 -1.85
C LEU A 95 29.27 1.12 -1.05
N PRO A 96 29.15 2.31 -1.66
CA PRO A 96 29.18 3.54 -0.89
C PRO A 96 27.92 3.65 -0.02
N PRO A 97 27.97 4.43 1.08
CA PRO A 97 26.78 4.78 1.84
C PRO A 97 25.71 5.43 0.95
N ASP A 98 24.45 5.22 1.31
CA ASP A 98 23.31 5.90 0.71
C ASP A 98 23.43 7.41 0.98
N PHE A 99 23.13 8.22 -0.04
CA PHE A 99 23.18 9.67 0.05
C PHE A 99 21.91 10.32 -0.54
N GLY A 100 21.77 11.62 -0.33
CA GLY A 100 20.66 12.42 -0.83
C GLY A 100 19.36 12.19 -0.07
N TYR A 101 18.24 12.50 -0.72
CA TYR A 101 16.90 12.46 -0.12
C TYR A 101 16.09 11.26 -0.60
N GLN A 102 15.21 10.75 0.26
CA GLN A 102 14.25 9.67 -0.06
C GLN A 102 12.87 10.03 0.44
N ALA A 103 11.84 9.75 -0.36
CA ALA A 103 10.48 9.77 0.13
C ALA A 103 10.27 8.56 1.05
N CYS A 104 9.86 8.78 2.29
CA CYS A 104 9.40 7.70 3.16
C CYS A 104 7.96 7.27 2.83
N ASP A 105 7.25 8.08 2.06
CA ASP A 105 5.93 7.83 1.47
C ASP A 105 5.88 8.48 0.08
N PHE A 106 6.05 7.68 -0.97
CA PHE A 106 6.02 8.19 -2.34
C PHE A 106 4.65 8.72 -2.75
N ASN A 107 3.56 8.19 -2.20
CA ASN A 107 2.21 8.58 -2.60
C ASN A 107 1.88 9.98 -2.06
N ALA A 108 2.12 10.21 -0.77
CA ALA A 108 1.99 11.54 -0.16
C ALA A 108 3.03 12.53 -0.71
N HIS A 109 4.18 12.06 -1.22
CA HIS A 109 5.16 12.93 -1.87
C HIS A 109 4.69 13.41 -3.24
N ARG A 110 4.15 12.49 -4.04
CA ARG A 110 3.83 12.71 -5.45
C ARG A 110 2.45 13.32 -5.64
N LEU A 111 1.48 12.93 -4.82
CA LEU A 111 0.12 13.44 -4.84
C LEU A 111 -0.37 13.73 -3.41
N PRO A 112 0.18 14.76 -2.74
CA PRO A 112 -0.14 15.06 -1.34
C PRO A 112 -1.64 15.18 -0.99
N PRO A 113 -2.51 15.77 -1.84
CA PRO A 113 -3.93 15.89 -1.52
C PRO A 113 -4.65 14.54 -1.50
N TYR A 114 -4.24 13.59 -2.35
CA TYR A 114 -4.94 12.31 -2.54
C TYR A 114 -3.97 11.13 -2.61
N PRO A 115 -3.26 10.79 -1.51
CA PRO A 115 -2.30 9.69 -1.52
C PRO A 115 -2.91 8.33 -1.87
N LEU A 116 -4.22 8.14 -1.64
CA LEU A 116 -4.91 6.88 -1.95
C LEU A 116 -5.39 6.77 -3.41
N LEU A 117 -5.55 7.89 -4.12
CA LEU A 117 -6.13 7.93 -5.47
C LEU A 117 -5.48 6.96 -6.47
N PRO A 118 -4.15 6.76 -6.50
CA PRO A 118 -3.52 5.80 -7.41
C PRO A 118 -4.04 4.35 -7.29
N ILE A 119 -4.57 3.96 -6.13
CA ILE A 119 -5.17 2.63 -5.93
C ILE A 119 -6.38 2.47 -6.86
N PHE A 120 -7.28 3.44 -6.85
CA PHE A 120 -8.54 3.41 -7.59
C PHE A 120 -8.33 3.60 -9.09
N ILE A 121 -7.32 4.37 -9.47
CA ILE A 121 -6.97 4.54 -10.89
C ILE A 121 -6.34 3.26 -11.46
N ALA A 122 -5.59 2.52 -10.64
CA ALA A 122 -4.95 1.29 -11.09
C ALA A 122 -5.90 0.07 -11.13
N ILE A 123 -7.15 0.21 -10.63
CA ILE A 123 -8.09 -0.90 -10.44
C ILE A 123 -9.51 -0.43 -10.76
N ASP A 124 -10.05 -0.90 -11.87
CA ASP A 124 -11.41 -0.61 -12.36
C ASP A 124 -12.41 -1.76 -12.14
N THR A 125 -11.92 -2.99 -11.94
CA THR A 125 -12.76 -4.21 -11.88
C THR A 125 -13.23 -4.61 -10.48
N PHE A 126 -12.77 -3.94 -9.42
CA PHE A 126 -13.07 -4.33 -8.04
C PHE A 126 -14.38 -3.72 -7.52
N ASP A 127 -15.16 -4.52 -6.78
CA ASP A 127 -16.33 -4.04 -6.06
C ASP A 127 -15.91 -3.33 -4.75
N TRP A 128 -15.68 -2.02 -4.84
CA TRP A 128 -15.19 -1.20 -3.74
C TRP A 128 -16.13 -1.15 -2.54
N ALA A 129 -17.45 -1.18 -2.76
CA ALA A 129 -18.46 -1.21 -1.69
C ALA A 129 -18.36 -2.46 -0.79
N SER A 130 -17.77 -3.55 -1.30
CA SER A 130 -17.57 -4.78 -0.53
C SER A 130 -16.44 -4.72 0.49
N ALA A 131 -15.47 -3.81 0.33
CA ALA A 131 -14.30 -3.70 1.21
C ALA A 131 -14.68 -3.15 2.59
N ASP A 132 -14.01 -3.63 3.63
CA ASP A 132 -14.16 -3.10 4.98
C ASP A 132 -13.08 -2.05 5.29
N VAL A 133 -11.86 -2.27 4.81
CA VAL A 133 -10.73 -1.37 5.03
C VAL A 133 -9.87 -1.25 3.77
N VAL A 134 -9.51 -0.02 3.39
CA VAL A 134 -8.52 0.29 2.35
C VAL A 134 -7.35 0.99 3.02
N ALA A 135 -6.15 0.40 2.99
CA ALA A 135 -5.00 0.90 3.75
C ALA A 135 -3.65 0.73 3.05
N ASP A 136 -2.68 1.53 3.48
CA ASP A 136 -1.26 1.34 3.19
C ASP A 136 -0.60 0.35 4.15
N SER A 137 0.23 -0.56 3.63
CA SER A 137 1.13 -1.38 4.44
C SER A 137 2.35 -0.54 4.81
N GLY A 138 2.30 0.11 5.96
CA GLY A 138 3.44 0.83 6.54
C GLY A 138 3.60 0.45 8.00
N GLN A 139 4.84 0.45 8.51
CA GLN A 139 5.13 0.17 9.90
C GLN A 139 6.01 1.25 10.49
N ARG A 140 5.57 1.84 11.60
CA ARG A 140 6.37 2.74 12.44
C ARG A 140 6.06 2.49 13.91
N ARG A 141 7.03 2.82 14.77
CA ARG A 141 6.86 2.73 16.23
C ARG A 141 5.82 3.70 16.72
N ASP A 142 5.91 4.95 16.26
CA ASP A 142 4.91 5.98 16.46
C ASP A 142 4.35 6.36 15.09
N PHE A 143 3.05 6.56 15.00
CA PHE A 143 2.40 6.85 13.72
C PHE A 143 1.20 7.75 13.88
N ARG A 144 0.89 8.43 12.78
CA ARG A 144 -0.40 9.10 12.58
C ARG A 144 -1.05 8.53 11.33
N MET A 145 -2.33 8.19 11.43
CA MET A 145 -3.15 7.77 10.30
C MET A 145 -4.43 8.61 10.27
N ASP A 146 -4.71 9.18 9.10
CA ASP A 146 -5.94 9.90 8.87
C ASP A 146 -6.99 8.92 8.32
N LEU A 147 -8.22 9.03 8.81
CA LEU A 147 -9.32 8.10 8.54
C LEU A 147 -10.55 8.82 7.95
N GLN A 148 -11.23 8.16 7.03
CA GLN A 148 -12.49 8.64 6.46
C GLN A 148 -13.41 7.47 6.13
N LEU A 149 -14.71 7.64 6.38
CA LEU A 149 -15.75 6.71 5.92
C LEU A 149 -15.98 6.88 4.41
N ALA A 150 -16.02 5.77 3.68
CA ALA A 150 -16.50 5.69 2.31
C ALA A 150 -17.63 4.67 2.21
N GLY A 151 -18.71 5.04 1.51
CA GLY A 151 -19.95 4.26 1.49
C GLY A 151 -20.52 4.07 2.90
N SER A 152 -21.08 2.89 3.17
CA SER A 152 -21.75 2.60 4.45
C SER A 152 -20.80 2.07 5.53
N LYS A 153 -19.67 1.46 5.16
CA LYS A 153 -18.81 0.73 6.12
C LYS A 153 -17.31 0.83 5.88
N THR A 154 -16.86 1.28 4.71
CA THR A 154 -15.44 1.15 4.35
C THR A 154 -14.62 2.22 5.03
N VAL A 155 -13.56 1.81 5.73
CA VAL A 155 -12.57 2.73 6.31
C VAL A 155 -11.46 2.98 5.30
N LEU A 156 -11.32 4.22 4.87
CA LEU A 156 -10.14 4.68 4.15
C LEU A 156 -9.07 5.09 5.17
N CYS A 157 -7.90 4.49 5.09
CA CYS A 157 -6.76 4.77 5.97
C CYS A 157 -5.59 5.30 5.14
N THR A 158 -5.18 6.55 5.36
CA THR A 158 -3.93 7.07 4.79
C THR A 158 -2.91 7.32 5.87
N ARG A 159 -1.67 6.96 5.58
CA ARG A 159 -0.52 7.35 6.39
C ARG A 159 -0.36 8.86 6.38
N TRP A 160 0.05 9.42 7.52
CA TRP A 160 0.47 10.81 7.63
C TRP A 160 1.94 10.87 8.08
N GLU A 161 2.72 11.72 7.44
CA GLU A 161 4.14 11.89 7.73
C GLU A 161 4.47 13.34 8.07
N PRO A 162 5.18 13.61 9.19
CA PRO A 162 5.61 14.96 9.54
C PRO A 162 6.60 15.51 8.51
N LYS A 163 7.35 14.61 7.88
CA LYS A 163 8.26 14.90 6.78
C LYS A 163 8.31 13.73 5.82
N VAL A 164 7.75 13.94 4.63
CA VAL A 164 7.71 12.91 3.59
C VAL A 164 9.09 12.68 2.97
N LEU A 165 9.90 13.73 2.82
CA LEU A 165 11.23 13.64 2.22
C LEU A 165 12.31 13.62 3.32
N MET A 166 12.93 12.48 3.56
CA MET A 166 13.94 12.28 4.59
C MET A 166 15.34 12.27 3.97
N ASN A 167 16.35 12.65 4.75
CA ASN A 167 17.74 12.38 4.36
C ASN A 167 17.95 10.87 4.36
N ALA A 168 18.77 10.36 3.45
CA ALA A 168 19.29 9.01 3.57
C ALA A 168 19.93 8.85 4.96
N ASN A 169 19.70 7.70 5.60
CA ASN A 169 20.33 7.41 6.87
C ASN A 169 21.85 7.50 6.70
N PRO A 170 22.55 8.33 7.49
CA PRO A 170 24.01 8.39 7.44
C PRO A 170 24.59 6.98 7.65
N GLY A 171 25.37 6.49 6.68
CA GLY A 171 25.94 5.14 6.75
C GLY A 171 24.96 3.99 6.46
N GLY A 172 23.75 4.26 5.94
CA GLY A 172 22.87 3.24 5.38
C GLY A 172 23.39 2.73 4.04
N TYR A 173 23.02 1.50 3.65
CA TYR A 173 23.45 0.89 2.38
C TYR A 173 22.28 0.22 1.61
N GLY A 174 21.05 0.43 2.07
CA GLY A 174 19.87 -0.29 1.57
C GLY A 174 19.57 0.04 0.11
N ARG A 175 19.54 1.32 -0.23
CA ARG A 175 19.17 1.78 -1.58
C ARG A 175 20.23 1.40 -2.60
N ASN A 176 21.50 1.60 -2.27
CA ASN A 176 22.59 1.18 -3.14
C ASN A 176 22.62 -0.35 -3.27
N PHE A 177 22.30 -1.11 -2.21
CA PHE A 177 22.18 -2.56 -2.27
C PHE A 177 21.06 -3.01 -3.21
N GLU A 178 19.86 -2.43 -3.08
CA GLU A 178 18.72 -2.67 -3.97
C GLU A 178 19.10 -2.37 -5.43
N ARG A 179 19.65 -1.18 -5.71
CA ARG A 179 20.03 -0.76 -7.07
C ARG A 179 21.07 -1.68 -7.68
N MET A 180 22.04 -2.14 -6.91
CA MET A 180 23.07 -3.04 -7.39
C MET A 180 22.44 -4.40 -7.73
N HIS A 181 21.63 -4.97 -6.84
CA HIS A 181 21.08 -6.32 -7.00
C HIS A 181 19.78 -6.37 -7.79
N THR A 182 19.40 -5.30 -8.45
CA THR A 182 18.18 -5.31 -9.24
C THR A 182 18.34 -4.55 -10.55
N ARG A 183 17.66 -5.02 -11.59
CA ARG A 183 17.48 -4.29 -12.85
C ARG A 183 16.03 -3.82 -12.97
N PRO A 184 15.75 -2.70 -13.65
CA PRO A 184 14.37 -2.35 -13.98
C PRO A 184 13.70 -3.47 -14.80
N ALA A 185 12.39 -3.63 -14.62
CA ALA A 185 11.58 -4.34 -15.60
C ALA A 185 11.51 -3.50 -16.90
N PRO A 186 11.50 -4.14 -18.09
CA PRO A 186 11.22 -3.48 -19.37
C PRO A 186 9.97 -2.61 -19.29
N GLY A 187 10.08 -1.38 -19.78
CA GLY A 187 9.00 -0.39 -19.71
C GLY A 187 8.89 0.36 -18.37
N CYS A 188 9.60 -0.09 -17.34
CA CYS A 188 9.65 0.53 -16.00
C CYS A 188 11.01 1.18 -15.68
N GLU A 189 11.86 1.44 -16.69
CA GLU A 189 13.22 1.98 -16.52
C GLU A 189 13.25 3.35 -15.84
N ASN A 190 12.21 4.14 -16.06
CA ASN A 190 12.08 5.50 -15.55
C ASN A 190 11.20 5.59 -14.28
N THR A 191 11.01 4.49 -13.54
CA THR A 191 10.20 4.47 -12.32
C THR A 191 11.02 4.75 -11.05
N THR A 192 10.36 5.24 -9.99
CA THR A 192 10.99 5.53 -8.69
C THR A 192 10.56 4.60 -7.57
N SER A 193 9.36 4.04 -7.62
CA SER A 193 8.80 3.11 -6.63
C SER A 193 7.69 2.31 -7.28
N HIS A 194 7.53 1.05 -6.88
CA HIS A 194 6.46 0.17 -7.34
C HIS A 194 5.52 -0.17 -6.19
N HIS A 195 4.22 -0.16 -6.48
CA HIS A 195 3.16 -0.41 -5.51
C HIS A 195 2.25 -1.53 -6.01
N ARG A 196 2.08 -2.57 -5.18
CA ARG A 196 1.15 -3.67 -5.38
C ARG A 196 -0.09 -3.43 -4.54
N VAL A 197 -1.27 -3.69 -5.10
CA VAL A 197 -2.53 -3.68 -4.37
C VAL A 197 -3.13 -5.08 -4.39
N ILE A 198 -3.43 -5.59 -3.20
CA ILE A 198 -4.04 -6.90 -2.98
C ILE A 198 -5.30 -6.78 -2.13
N THR A 199 -6.13 -7.80 -2.18
CA THR A 199 -7.24 -8.00 -1.24
C THR A 199 -7.12 -9.37 -0.58
N TYR A 200 -7.59 -9.48 0.65
CA TYR A 200 -7.66 -10.72 1.41
C TYR A 200 -8.69 -10.61 2.53
N ASP A 201 -9.04 -11.74 3.12
CA ASP A 201 -9.84 -11.81 4.35
C ASP A 201 -8.92 -11.86 5.57
N LEU A 202 -9.16 -10.99 6.54
CA LEU A 202 -8.57 -11.04 7.88
C LEU A 202 -9.66 -11.37 8.89
N ALA A 203 -9.89 -12.65 9.14
CA ALA A 203 -10.92 -13.13 10.08
C ALA A 203 -12.28 -12.43 9.87
N GLY A 204 -12.81 -12.54 8.65
CA GLY A 204 -14.11 -12.01 8.23
C GLY A 204 -14.10 -10.53 7.82
N MET A 205 -12.95 -9.84 7.90
CA MET A 205 -12.82 -8.46 7.45
C MET A 205 -12.11 -8.41 6.10
N LYS A 206 -12.80 -7.88 5.08
CA LYS A 206 -12.27 -7.77 3.72
C LYS A 206 -11.33 -6.58 3.60
N MET A 207 -10.04 -6.89 3.55
CA MET A 207 -8.97 -5.91 3.46
C MET A 207 -8.63 -5.62 1.99
N VAL A 208 -8.34 -4.36 1.69
CA VAL A 208 -7.60 -3.94 0.50
C VAL A 208 -6.34 -3.22 0.96
N VAL A 209 -5.19 -3.76 0.57
CA VAL A 209 -3.90 -3.28 1.07
C VAL A 209 -2.99 -2.93 -0.09
N ARG A 210 -2.46 -1.71 -0.06
CA ARG A 210 -1.37 -1.27 -0.93
C ARG A 210 -0.02 -1.41 -0.22
N ALA A 211 0.94 -2.01 -0.90
CA ALA A 211 2.32 -2.14 -0.41
C ALA A 211 3.33 -1.64 -1.44
N GLU A 212 4.37 -0.93 -0.98
CA GLU A 212 5.59 -0.78 -1.77
C GLU A 212 6.29 -2.15 -1.85
N VAL A 213 6.78 -2.50 -3.04
CA VAL A 213 7.51 -3.75 -3.25
C VAL A 213 8.85 -3.45 -3.90
N ASP A 214 9.93 -3.89 -3.24
CA ASP A 214 11.30 -3.59 -3.64
C ASP A 214 11.69 -4.30 -4.94
N ALA A 215 11.37 -5.60 -5.02
CA ALA A 215 11.74 -6.42 -6.17
C ALA A 215 10.81 -7.63 -6.39
N CYS A 216 11.02 -8.31 -7.52
CA CYS A 216 10.53 -9.66 -7.75
C CYS A 216 11.67 -10.61 -8.16
N LEU A 217 11.48 -11.90 -7.95
CA LEU A 217 12.34 -12.95 -8.49
C LEU A 217 12.20 -12.98 -10.04
N PRO A 218 13.27 -13.31 -10.77
CA PRO A 218 13.17 -13.58 -12.21
C PRO A 218 12.33 -14.85 -12.46
N ASP A 219 11.71 -14.96 -13.64
CA ASP A 219 11.09 -16.22 -14.06
C ASP A 219 12.15 -17.28 -14.41
N LEU A 220 11.68 -18.51 -14.67
CA LEU A 220 12.53 -19.66 -14.98
C LEU A 220 13.44 -19.46 -16.20
N ASP A 221 13.03 -18.60 -17.15
CA ASP A 221 13.78 -18.30 -18.37
C ASP A 221 14.68 -17.05 -18.24
N GLY A 222 14.71 -16.41 -17.06
CA GLY A 222 15.44 -15.17 -16.82
C GLY A 222 14.89 -13.94 -17.59
N LYS A 223 13.77 -14.13 -18.28
CA LYS A 223 13.12 -13.20 -19.21
C LYS A 223 11.70 -12.91 -18.74
N ALA A 224 11.54 -12.49 -17.47
CA ALA A 224 10.24 -12.25 -16.85
C ALA A 224 9.17 -11.82 -17.88
N ALA A 225 8.10 -12.58 -18.02
CA ALA A 225 6.99 -12.25 -18.90
C ALA A 225 6.32 -10.93 -18.43
N TYR A 226 6.85 -9.79 -18.88
CA TYR A 226 6.41 -8.43 -18.49
C TYR A 226 5.06 -8.01 -19.06
N ALA A 227 4.37 -8.92 -19.74
CA ALA A 227 3.01 -8.72 -20.22
C ALA A 227 1.95 -9.17 -19.19
N GLN A 228 2.36 -9.78 -18.07
CA GLN A 228 1.46 -10.38 -17.10
C GLN A 228 1.69 -9.84 -15.69
N GLU A 229 0.62 -9.89 -14.88
CA GLU A 229 0.67 -9.79 -13.44
C GLU A 229 1.86 -10.57 -12.86
N ILE A 230 2.76 -9.89 -12.14
CA ILE A 230 3.82 -10.55 -11.38
C ILE A 230 3.19 -11.42 -10.29
N PRO A 231 3.47 -12.73 -10.22
CA PRO A 231 2.90 -13.60 -9.20
C PRO A 231 3.25 -13.12 -7.79
N GLN A 232 2.28 -13.19 -6.87
CA GLN A 232 2.49 -12.83 -5.47
C GLN A 232 3.65 -13.62 -4.84
N SER A 233 3.82 -14.89 -5.23
CA SER A 233 4.89 -15.77 -4.78
C SER A 233 6.30 -15.31 -5.19
N ALA A 234 6.42 -14.43 -6.18
CA ALA A 234 7.70 -13.92 -6.68
C ALA A 234 8.13 -12.61 -6.00
N LEU A 235 7.27 -11.94 -5.20
CA LEU A 235 7.59 -10.65 -4.60
C LEU A 235 8.67 -10.78 -3.53
N VAL A 236 9.54 -9.78 -3.45
CA VAL A 236 10.73 -9.76 -2.60
C VAL A 236 10.81 -8.44 -1.83
N GLU A 237 10.97 -8.57 -0.52
CA GLU A 237 11.46 -7.51 0.37
C GLU A 237 13.00 -7.55 0.38
N LEU A 238 13.64 -6.40 0.14
CA LEU A 238 15.08 -6.21 0.19
C LEU A 238 15.48 -5.44 1.45
N THR A 239 16.61 -5.81 2.04
CA THR A 239 17.17 -5.06 3.17
C THR A 239 18.66 -5.32 3.33
N THR A 240 19.31 -4.58 4.21
CA THR A 240 20.69 -4.84 4.62
C THR A 240 20.80 -4.87 6.13
N LYS A 241 21.83 -5.56 6.64
CA LYS A 241 22.22 -5.46 8.05
C LYS A 241 23.72 -5.39 8.22
N HIS A 242 24.13 -4.69 9.28
CA HIS A 242 25.48 -4.78 9.78
C HIS A 242 25.75 -6.19 10.33
N GLU A 243 26.94 -6.74 10.12
CA GLU A 243 27.32 -8.10 10.54
C GLU A 243 27.16 -8.35 12.06
N SER A 244 27.37 -7.32 12.88
CA SER A 244 27.23 -7.41 14.34
C SER A 244 25.77 -7.41 14.82
N ARG A 245 24.80 -7.14 13.94
CA ARG A 245 23.37 -7.13 14.30
C ARG A 245 22.78 -8.54 14.22
N ASP A 246 22.03 -8.88 15.28
CA ASP A 246 21.20 -10.08 15.33
C ASP A 246 20.21 -10.13 14.15
N SER A 247 19.80 -11.35 13.78
CA SER A 247 18.92 -11.68 12.67
C SER A 247 17.42 -11.39 12.92
N ARG A 248 17.04 -10.80 14.06
CA ARG A 248 15.64 -10.53 14.39
C ARG A 248 15.06 -9.39 13.55
N TRP A 249 14.24 -9.75 12.57
CA TRP A 249 13.52 -8.85 11.65
C TRP A 249 12.05 -8.62 12.08
N SER A 250 11.77 -8.61 13.38
CA SER A 250 10.39 -8.65 13.91
C SER A 250 9.45 -7.57 13.37
N HIS A 251 9.96 -6.38 13.04
CA HIS A 251 9.17 -5.29 12.46
C HIS A 251 8.87 -5.52 10.97
N LYS A 252 9.82 -6.08 10.20
CA LYS A 252 9.59 -6.43 8.78
C LYS A 252 8.66 -7.63 8.62
N HIS A 253 8.68 -8.57 9.56
CA HIS A 253 7.80 -9.74 9.50
C HIS A 253 6.32 -9.35 9.44
N MET A 254 5.91 -8.34 10.19
CA MET A 254 4.53 -7.87 10.13
C MET A 254 4.24 -7.26 8.74
N GLN A 255 5.08 -6.33 8.29
CA GLN A 255 4.93 -5.72 6.96
C GLN A 255 4.84 -6.77 5.85
N MET A 256 5.73 -7.78 5.86
CA MET A 256 5.71 -8.89 4.92
C MET A 256 4.44 -9.75 5.04
N CYS A 257 3.95 -9.98 6.26
CA CYS A 257 2.70 -10.70 6.51
C CYS A 257 1.50 -9.97 5.89
N ILE A 258 1.30 -8.68 6.17
CA ILE A 258 0.16 -7.92 5.62
C ILE A 258 0.27 -7.65 4.13
N SER A 259 1.47 -7.38 3.62
CA SER A 259 1.69 -7.20 2.18
C SER A 259 1.72 -8.52 1.41
N GLN A 260 1.69 -9.66 2.12
CA GLN A 260 1.81 -11.00 1.56
C GLN A 260 3.06 -11.12 0.68
N THR A 261 4.17 -10.52 1.09
CA THR A 261 5.46 -10.56 0.39
C THR A 261 6.28 -11.74 0.92
N PRO A 262 6.41 -12.84 0.16
CA PRO A 262 6.87 -14.11 0.74
C PRO A 262 8.40 -14.20 0.82
N ASN A 263 9.14 -13.45 0.01
CA ASN A 263 10.59 -13.58 -0.04
C ASN A 263 11.29 -12.41 0.67
N LEU A 264 12.29 -12.72 1.50
CA LEU A 264 13.22 -11.75 2.07
C LEU A 264 14.63 -12.02 1.53
N ILE A 265 15.25 -11.00 0.94
CA ILE A 265 16.66 -11.06 0.58
C ILE A 265 17.42 -9.95 1.29
N TYR A 266 18.50 -10.30 1.98
CA TYR A 266 19.30 -9.30 2.68
C TYR A 266 20.80 -9.48 2.55
N GLY A 267 21.49 -8.34 2.41
CA GLY A 267 22.95 -8.27 2.45
C GLY A 267 23.48 -8.08 3.85
N ILE A 268 24.54 -8.81 4.21
CA ILE A 268 25.29 -8.64 5.46
C ILE A 268 26.58 -7.90 5.15
N HIS A 269 26.80 -6.76 5.83
CA HIS A 269 27.95 -5.89 5.57
C HIS A 269 28.69 -5.45 6.83
N ARG A 270 29.96 -5.09 6.65
CA ARG A 270 30.76 -4.26 7.57
C ARG A 270 31.14 -2.99 6.83
N ASN A 271 30.57 -1.85 7.22
CA ASN A 271 30.85 -0.54 6.60
C ASN A 271 30.85 -0.55 5.05
N GLY A 272 29.81 -1.14 4.45
CA GLY A 272 29.64 -1.16 2.99
C GLY A 272 30.33 -2.33 2.27
N VAL A 273 31.16 -3.11 2.96
CA VAL A 273 31.73 -4.36 2.43
C VAL A 273 30.75 -5.50 2.69
N PHE A 274 30.13 -6.02 1.65
CA PHE A 274 29.16 -7.11 1.72
C PHE A 274 29.84 -8.44 1.44
N ASN A 275 29.89 -9.30 2.44
CA ASN A 275 30.51 -10.62 2.35
C ASN A 275 29.50 -11.75 2.14
N LYS A 276 28.22 -11.49 2.38
CA LYS A 276 27.15 -12.49 2.29
C LYS A 276 25.83 -11.87 1.90
N VAL A 277 25.12 -12.54 0.99
CA VAL A 277 23.71 -12.26 0.66
C VAL A 277 22.91 -13.50 1.04
N VAL A 278 21.84 -13.30 1.81
CA VAL A 278 20.96 -14.38 2.28
C VAL A 278 19.60 -14.22 1.64
N LYS A 279 19.04 -15.32 1.13
CA LYS A 279 17.67 -15.40 0.63
C LYS A 279 16.86 -16.31 1.56
N LYS A 280 15.66 -15.90 1.94
CA LYS A 280 14.71 -16.69 2.72
C LYS A 280 13.33 -16.62 2.05
N GLY A 281 12.73 -17.77 1.77
CA GLY A 281 11.33 -17.88 1.39
C GLY A 281 10.46 -18.10 2.62
N ASN A 282 9.31 -17.44 2.68
CA ASN A 282 8.34 -17.45 3.77
C ASN A 282 8.99 -17.36 5.17
N PRO A 283 9.80 -16.30 5.44
CA PRO A 283 10.52 -16.18 6.71
C PRO A 283 9.60 -15.87 7.91
N VAL A 284 8.33 -15.56 7.65
CA VAL A 284 7.36 -15.20 8.69
C VAL A 284 6.60 -16.45 9.11
N ASP A 285 6.88 -16.90 10.34
CA ASP A 285 5.99 -17.81 11.03
C ASP A 285 4.75 -17.05 11.49
N VAL A 286 3.60 -17.42 10.94
CA VAL A 286 2.31 -16.79 11.23
C VAL A 286 1.68 -17.32 12.52
N HIS A 287 2.21 -18.40 13.09
CA HIS A 287 1.69 -18.99 14.32
C HIS A 287 2.20 -18.25 15.58
N GLY A 288 1.53 -18.50 16.71
CA GLY A 288 1.93 -17.97 18.02
C GLY A 288 1.90 -16.45 18.08
N HIS A 289 3.07 -15.82 18.12
CA HIS A 289 3.19 -14.36 18.32
C HIS A 289 2.64 -13.52 17.16
N MET A 290 2.74 -14.01 15.92
CA MET A 290 2.21 -13.26 14.77
C MET A 290 0.69 -13.35 14.72
N GLU A 291 0.12 -14.53 14.92
CA GLU A 291 -1.33 -14.74 15.08
C GLU A 291 -1.90 -13.82 16.17
N PHE A 292 -1.23 -13.72 17.32
CA PHE A 292 -1.61 -12.81 18.38
C PHE A 292 -1.66 -11.34 17.90
N LYS A 293 -0.66 -10.89 17.12
CA LYS A 293 -0.67 -9.53 16.54
C LYS A 293 -1.80 -9.34 15.53
N LEU A 294 -2.09 -10.34 14.70
CA LEU A 294 -3.20 -10.29 13.75
C LEU A 294 -4.54 -10.20 14.48
N ARG A 295 -4.72 -10.92 15.59
CA ARG A 295 -5.90 -10.83 16.45
C ARG A 295 -6.06 -9.42 17.04
N LEU A 296 -4.99 -8.84 17.58
CA LEU A 296 -5.01 -7.46 18.08
C LEU A 296 -5.36 -6.47 16.97
N LEU A 297 -4.76 -6.63 15.79
CA LEU A 297 -5.04 -5.78 14.63
C LEU A 297 -6.50 -5.90 14.20
N ARG A 298 -7.02 -7.12 14.07
CA ARG A 298 -8.41 -7.35 13.66
C ARG A 298 -9.41 -6.69 14.61
N ARG A 299 -9.20 -6.81 15.92
CA ARG A 299 -10.05 -6.16 16.94
C ARG A 299 -9.91 -4.64 16.91
N ALA A 300 -8.69 -4.13 16.75
CA ALA A 300 -8.47 -2.69 16.61
C ALA A 300 -9.18 -2.13 15.37
N LEU A 301 -9.10 -2.82 14.23
CA LEU A 301 -9.77 -2.42 12.98
C LEU A 301 -11.29 -2.42 13.13
N GLU A 302 -11.87 -3.36 13.89
CA GLU A 302 -13.31 -3.37 14.17
C GLU A 302 -13.75 -2.14 14.95
N ASN A 303 -13.04 -1.83 16.03
CA ASN A 303 -13.31 -0.65 16.84
C ASN A 303 -13.14 0.63 16.00
N ILE A 304 -12.09 0.69 15.17
CA ILE A 304 -11.87 1.82 14.26
C ILE A 304 -13.03 1.96 13.26
N GLN A 305 -13.49 0.85 12.66
CA GLN A 305 -14.60 0.87 11.71
C GLN A 305 -15.89 1.37 12.37
N GLN A 306 -16.22 0.88 13.57
CA GLN A 306 -17.38 1.34 14.33
C GLN A 306 -17.31 2.85 14.61
N LEU A 307 -16.14 3.35 15.02
CA LEU A 307 -15.92 4.78 15.29
C LEU A 307 -16.08 5.65 14.04
N VAL A 308 -15.50 5.21 12.93
CA VAL A 308 -15.57 5.93 11.64
C VAL A 308 -17.00 5.93 11.09
N VAL A 309 -17.73 4.81 11.22
CA VAL A 309 -19.15 4.72 10.87
C VAL A 309 -20.00 5.65 11.73
N ALA A 310 -19.80 5.64 13.06
CA ALA A 310 -20.54 6.50 13.99
C ALA A 310 -20.28 8.00 13.75
N SER A 311 -19.11 8.36 13.22
CA SER A 311 -18.78 9.75 12.84
C SER A 311 -19.48 10.20 11.56
N GLY A 312 -20.04 9.27 10.78
CA GLY A 312 -20.78 9.53 9.54
C GLY A 312 -19.91 9.96 8.35
N LEU A 313 -20.56 10.14 7.19
CA LEU A 313 -19.88 10.43 5.90
C LEU A 313 -19.06 11.72 5.89
N ARG A 314 -19.42 12.70 6.73
CA ARG A 314 -18.67 13.96 6.90
C ARG A 314 -17.63 13.89 8.02
N GLY A 315 -17.68 12.85 8.85
CA GLY A 315 -16.70 12.60 9.90
C GLY A 315 -15.30 12.41 9.35
N ARG A 316 -14.30 12.99 10.01
CA ARG A 316 -12.88 12.86 9.68
C ARG A 316 -12.13 12.61 10.97
N LEU A 317 -11.60 11.41 11.11
CA LEU A 317 -10.88 11.00 12.32
C LEU A 317 -9.39 10.90 12.03
N THR A 318 -8.60 10.94 13.09
CA THR A 318 -7.16 10.69 13.02
C THR A 318 -6.74 9.83 14.21
N LEU A 319 -6.00 8.77 13.91
CA LEU A 319 -5.30 7.96 14.91
C LEU A 319 -3.92 8.54 15.13
N ILE A 320 -3.54 8.73 16.39
CA ILE A 320 -2.15 8.97 16.78
C ILE A 320 -1.76 7.87 17.77
N TYR A 321 -0.72 7.13 17.42
CA TYR A 321 -0.03 6.22 18.33
C TYR A 321 1.32 6.81 18.68
N GLU A 322 1.48 7.19 19.94
CA GLU A 322 2.71 7.77 20.50
C GLU A 322 2.83 7.28 21.96
N ASP A 323 4.06 6.98 22.40
CA ASP A 323 4.33 6.52 23.77
C ASP A 323 3.47 5.32 24.20
N LYS A 324 3.21 4.41 23.26
CA LYS A 324 2.39 3.21 23.41
C LYS A 324 0.89 3.46 23.68
N VAL A 325 0.42 4.68 23.49
CA VAL A 325 -0.99 5.05 23.65
C VAL A 325 -1.58 5.38 22.29
N LEU A 326 -2.70 4.73 21.95
CA LEU A 326 -3.46 5.05 20.74
C LEU A 326 -4.60 5.99 21.09
N LYS A 327 -4.64 7.17 20.46
CA LYS A 327 -5.70 8.18 20.64
C LYS A 327 -6.38 8.47 19.33
N VAL A 328 -7.67 8.80 19.42
CA VAL A 328 -8.49 9.23 18.28
C VAL A 328 -8.77 10.72 18.44
N TYR A 329 -8.54 11.48 17.37
CA TYR A 329 -8.81 12.90 17.31
C TYR A 329 -9.78 13.20 16.17
N GLN A 330 -10.60 14.24 16.38
CA GLN A 330 -11.33 14.86 15.29
C GLN A 330 -10.36 15.67 14.43
N ARG A 331 -10.51 15.56 13.10
CA ARG A 331 -9.79 16.40 12.15
C ARG A 331 -10.65 17.63 11.84
N ASN A 332 -10.08 18.82 11.99
CA ASN A 332 -10.76 20.09 11.68
C ASN A 332 -10.56 20.54 10.22
N LEU A 333 -9.73 19.81 9.47
CA LEU A 333 -9.60 19.98 8.03
C LEU A 333 -10.66 19.12 7.33
N GLU A 334 -11.49 19.78 6.51
CA GLU A 334 -12.55 19.14 5.71
C GLU A 334 -12.01 18.38 4.50
N ASN A 335 -10.70 18.43 4.23
CA ASN A 335 -10.12 17.76 3.08
C ASN A 335 -10.43 16.26 3.10
N SER A 336 -10.92 15.74 1.99
CA SER A 336 -11.18 14.31 1.83
C SER A 336 -9.89 13.55 1.48
N LEU A 337 -9.84 12.26 1.81
CA LEU A 337 -8.76 11.35 1.44
C LEU A 337 -8.81 10.93 -0.04
N LEU A 338 -9.97 11.11 -0.69
CA LEU A 338 -10.20 10.88 -2.11
C LEU A 338 -11.00 12.05 -2.71
N PRO A 339 -10.94 12.26 -4.03
CA PRO A 339 -11.93 13.10 -4.70
C PRO A 339 -13.34 12.50 -4.57
N GLU A 340 -14.37 13.34 -4.61
CA GLU A 340 -15.76 12.94 -4.34
C GLU A 340 -16.25 11.90 -5.34
N GLU A 341 -15.88 12.04 -6.62
CA GLU A 341 -16.24 11.11 -7.68
C GLU A 341 -15.68 9.68 -7.46
N TYR A 342 -14.62 9.54 -6.67
CA TYR A 342 -14.09 8.22 -6.29
C TYR A 342 -14.75 7.67 -5.01
N LEU A 343 -15.38 8.51 -4.18
CA LEU A 343 -16.20 8.03 -3.06
C LEU A 343 -17.49 7.38 -3.56
N GLU A 344 -17.99 7.75 -4.73
CA GLU A 344 -19.15 7.13 -5.37
C GLU A 344 -18.94 5.64 -5.68
N MET A 345 -17.69 5.19 -5.87
CA MET A 345 -17.36 3.77 -6.08
C MET A 345 -17.78 2.87 -4.91
N PHE A 346 -17.97 3.44 -3.72
CA PHE A 346 -18.38 2.73 -2.51
C PHE A 346 -19.89 2.72 -2.28
N GLN A 347 -20.66 3.37 -3.16
CA GLN A 347 -22.10 3.26 -3.13
C GLN A 347 -22.51 1.87 -3.64
N PRO A 348 -23.57 1.26 -3.08
CA PRO A 348 -24.12 0.04 -3.65
C PRO A 348 -24.46 0.30 -5.12
N LYS A 349 -24.00 -0.57 -6.03
CA LYS A 349 -24.46 -0.55 -7.41
C LYS A 349 -25.96 -0.83 -7.37
N THR A 350 -26.78 0.19 -7.53
CA THR A 350 -28.22 0.04 -7.62
C THR A 350 -28.49 -0.86 -8.81
N SER A 351 -29.18 -1.99 -8.60
CA SER A 351 -29.65 -2.82 -9.70
C SER A 351 -30.66 -2.00 -10.50
N ILE A 352 -30.24 -1.36 -11.60
CA ILE A 352 -31.13 -0.66 -12.56
C ILE A 352 -31.89 -1.70 -13.42
N PHE A 353 -32.42 -2.74 -12.79
CA PHE A 353 -33.17 -3.81 -13.46
C PHE A 353 -34.39 -4.19 -12.61
N VAL A 354 -35.25 -3.23 -12.27
CA VAL A 354 -36.64 -3.54 -11.88
C VAL A 354 -37.66 -2.54 -12.44
N ASP A 355 -37.34 -1.26 -12.66
CA ASP A 355 -38.36 -0.28 -13.11
C ASP A 355 -38.72 -0.32 -14.61
N LEU A 356 -38.01 -1.11 -15.41
CA LEU A 356 -38.33 -1.31 -16.84
C LEU A 356 -39.38 -2.40 -17.10
N LEU A 357 -39.76 -3.20 -16.09
CA LEU A 357 -40.82 -4.20 -16.23
C LEU A 357 -42.20 -3.67 -15.80
N ASP A 358 -42.29 -2.77 -14.83
CA ASP A 358 -43.55 -2.10 -14.45
C ASP A 358 -44.04 -1.11 -15.52
N SER A 359 -43.11 -0.51 -16.28
CA SER A 359 -43.45 0.37 -17.40
C SER A 359 -44.06 -0.40 -18.60
N SER A 360 -43.80 -1.71 -18.72
CA SER A 360 -44.34 -2.55 -19.80
C SER A 360 -45.74 -3.08 -19.51
N GLN A 361 -46.12 -3.24 -18.22
CA GLN A 361 -47.48 -3.63 -17.85
C GLN A 361 -48.45 -2.44 -17.91
N ALA A 362 -47.99 -1.21 -17.66
CA ALA A 362 -48.83 0.00 -17.77
C ALA A 362 -49.23 0.34 -19.22
N LEU A 363 -48.41 0.00 -20.22
CA LEU A 363 -48.73 0.25 -21.64
C LEU A 363 -49.69 -0.78 -22.25
N SER A 364 -49.82 -1.97 -21.63
CA SER A 364 -50.75 -3.01 -22.11
C SER A 364 -52.22 -2.80 -21.70
N GLN A 365 -52.52 -1.83 -20.83
CA GLN A 365 -53.89 -1.50 -20.41
C GLN A 365 -54.50 -0.29 -21.13
N VAL A 366 -53.75 0.42 -21.98
CA VAL A 366 -54.26 1.61 -22.70
C VAL A 366 -54.74 1.28 -24.12
N GLU A 367 -54.35 0.15 -24.70
CA GLU A 367 -54.77 -0.27 -26.05
C GLU A 367 -56.05 -1.13 -26.10
N ALA A 368 -56.74 -1.35 -24.97
CA ALA A 368 -58.00 -2.13 -24.93
C ALA A 368 -59.28 -1.27 -24.89
N THR A 369 -59.17 0.05 -24.99
CA THR A 369 -60.32 0.97 -25.10
C THR A 369 -60.09 1.97 -26.24
N THR A 370 -60.23 1.51 -27.48
CA THR A 370 -60.69 2.33 -28.61
C THR A 370 -61.42 1.47 -29.64
#